data_AF-A0A6P8XCL3-F1
#
_entry.id   AF-A0A6P8XCL3-F1
#
_cell.length_a   1.000
_cell.length_b   1.000
_cell.length_c   1.000
_cell.angle_alpha   90.00
_cell.angle_beta   90.00
_cell.angle_gamma   90.00
#
_symmetry.space_group_name_H-M   'P 1'
#
loop_
_entity.id
_entity.type
_entity.pdbx_description
1 polymer ?
#
loop_
_entity_poly.entity_id
_entity_poly.type
_entity_poly.pdbx_seq_one_letter_code
_entity_poly.pdbx_strand_id
1 'polypeptide(L)'
;MAATSSSASSSAAVSSPVPASAKASPATAYALFMHRAELQRKRAQFARVSQTKIQLTTHLINKLKQRMASCSYEDLQCLVREQEFKRNLEKKLNHRHKQLKAIAKQKEKRSEDERTEEAREQMKASEVKLN
;
A
#
# COMPACT_ATOMS: atom_id res chain seq x y z
N MET A 1 30.43 -46.01 2.44
CA MET A 1 30.61 -46.10 0.97
C MET A 1 29.40 -45.45 0.30
N ALA A 2 29.68 -44.54 -0.66
CA ALA A 2 28.87 -43.88 -1.73
C ALA A 2 27.33 -44.01 -1.73
N ALA A 3 26.50 -43.03 -2.17
CA ALA A 3 26.72 -41.96 -3.15
C ALA A 3 25.73 -40.80 -2.97
N THR A 4 26.10 -39.66 -3.56
CA THR A 4 25.40 -38.38 -3.70
C THR A 4 24.35 -38.37 -4.82
N SER A 5 23.34 -37.49 -4.71
CA SER A 5 22.60 -36.85 -5.83
C SER A 5 21.77 -35.70 -5.23
N SER A 6 22.24 -34.46 -5.17
CA SER A 6 22.35 -33.44 -6.23
C SER A 6 21.25 -33.48 -7.31
N SER A 7 20.26 -32.61 -7.16
CA SER A 7 19.52 -32.04 -8.29
C SER A 7 19.31 -30.55 -8.05
N ALA A 8 20.24 -29.75 -8.57
CA ALA A 8 20.10 -28.32 -8.72
C ALA A 8 19.12 -28.04 -9.87
N SER A 9 17.99 -27.42 -9.56
CA SER A 9 17.10 -26.84 -10.57
C SER A 9 17.51 -25.40 -10.83
N SER A 10 18.41 -25.26 -11.81
CA SER A 10 18.71 -24.03 -12.53
C SER A 10 17.51 -23.65 -13.40
N SER A 11 17.06 -22.40 -13.28
CA SER A 11 16.17 -21.80 -14.29
C SER A 11 16.48 -20.32 -14.44
N ALA A 12 17.34 -20.10 -15.44
CA ALA A 12 17.40 -18.98 -16.35
C ALA A 12 16.99 -17.61 -15.79
N ALA A 13 18.00 -16.81 -15.47
CA ALA A 13 17.92 -15.36 -15.57
C ALA A 13 17.51 -14.99 -17.01
N VAL A 14 16.24 -14.63 -17.19
CA VAL A 14 15.78 -13.98 -18.44
C VAL A 14 16.18 -12.52 -18.38
N SER A 15 17.38 -12.25 -18.90
CA SER A 15 17.86 -10.92 -19.23
C SER A 15 16.98 -10.37 -20.37
N SER A 16 15.88 -9.70 -20.03
CA SER A 16 15.06 -9.04 -21.05
C SER A 16 15.66 -7.66 -21.33
N PRO A 17 16.04 -7.36 -22.59
CA PRO A 17 16.65 -6.08 -22.95
C PRO A 17 15.60 -4.98 -22.83
N VAL A 18 15.98 -3.85 -22.25
CA VAL A 18 15.16 -2.63 -22.22
C VAL A 18 15.32 -1.92 -23.56
N PRO A 19 14.31 -1.84 -24.45
CA PRO A 19 14.38 -0.92 -25.56
C PRO A 19 13.89 0.45 -25.06
N ALA A 20 14.79 1.42 -25.16
CA ALA A 20 14.46 2.82 -25.10
C ALA A 20 13.37 3.17 -26.14
N SER A 21 12.41 3.99 -25.73
CA SER A 21 11.58 4.85 -26.59
C SER A 21 10.86 4.17 -27.76
N ALA A 22 9.83 3.36 -27.47
CA ALA A 22 8.78 3.04 -28.43
C ALA A 22 7.46 3.68 -27.95
N LYS A 23 6.76 4.40 -28.83
CA LYS A 23 5.42 4.94 -28.54
C LYS A 23 4.56 3.82 -27.95
N ALA A 24 4.09 3.99 -26.71
CA ALA A 24 3.37 2.96 -26.00
C ALA A 24 2.17 2.50 -26.84
N SER A 25 2.16 1.23 -27.26
CA SER A 25 1.02 0.70 -27.99
C SER A 25 -0.25 0.82 -27.12
N PRO A 26 -1.44 1.00 -27.71
CA PRO A 26 -2.69 1.06 -26.96
C PRO A 26 -2.89 -0.15 -26.02
N ALA A 27 -2.44 -1.33 -26.46
CA ALA A 27 -2.44 -2.55 -25.66
C ALA A 27 -1.51 -2.46 -24.43
N THR A 28 -0.31 -1.92 -24.60
CA THR A 28 0.63 -1.69 -23.49
C THR A 28 0.07 -0.66 -22.50
N ALA A 29 -0.52 0.42 -22.99
CA ALA A 29 -1.14 1.45 -22.15
C ALA A 29 -2.32 0.87 -21.34
N TYR A 30 -3.17 0.06 -21.97
CA TYR A 30 -4.28 -0.62 -21.30
C TYR A 30 -3.81 -1.64 -20.26
N ALA A 31 -2.79 -2.44 -20.57
CA ALA A 31 -2.20 -3.39 -19.62
C ALA A 31 -1.63 -2.68 -18.38
N LEU A 32 -0.94 -1.55 -18.56
CA LEU A 32 -0.44 -0.72 -17.46
C LEU A 32 -1.57 -0.09 -16.64
N PHE A 33 -2.65 0.33 -17.29
CA PHE A 33 -3.85 0.84 -16.60
C PHE A 33 -4.50 -0.25 -15.72
N MET A 34 -4.76 -1.43 -16.29
CA MET A 34 -5.37 -2.55 -15.56
C MET A 34 -4.50 -3.00 -14.39
N HIS A 35 -3.18 -3.07 -14.60
CA HIS A 35 -2.22 -3.39 -13.53
C HIS A 35 -2.29 -2.35 -12.39
N ARG A 36 -2.36 -1.05 -12.71
CA ARG A 36 -2.52 0.01 -11.71
C ARG A 36 -3.85 -0.09 -10.96
N ALA A 37 -4.95 -0.39 -11.65
CA ALA A 37 -6.27 -0.57 -11.06
C ALA A 37 -6.29 -1.77 -10.09
N GLU A 38 -5.68 -2.89 -10.48
CA GLU A 38 -5.57 -4.09 -9.63
C GLU A 38 -4.73 -3.81 -8.37
N LEU A 39 -3.61 -3.09 -8.51
CA LEU A 39 -2.80 -2.65 -7.36
C LEU A 39 -3.58 -1.75 -6.40
N GLN A 40 -4.43 -0.86 -6.90
CA GLN A 40 -5.31 -0.02 -6.08
C GLN A 40 -6.38 -0.86 -5.36
N ARG A 41 -7.02 -1.81 -6.05
CA ARG A 41 -8.04 -2.69 -5.47
C ARG A 41 -7.50 -3.50 -4.30
N LYS A 42 -6.31 -4.10 -4.43
CA LYS A 42 -5.66 -4.86 -3.35
C LYS A 42 -5.35 -4.00 -2.13
N ARG A 43 -4.91 -2.76 -2.34
CA ARG A 43 -4.64 -1.78 -1.26
C ARG A 43 -5.91 -1.38 -0.51
N ALA A 44 -7.01 -1.14 -1.23
CA ALA A 44 -8.31 -0.80 -0.64
C ALA A 44 -8.97 -2.00 0.08
N GLN A 45 -8.76 -3.22 -0.42
CA GLN A 45 -9.23 -4.43 0.28
C GLN A 45 -8.50 -4.65 1.60
N PHE A 46 -7.18 -4.44 1.68
CA PHE A 46 -6.45 -4.58 2.94
C PHE A 46 -7.07 -3.72 4.05
N ALA A 47 -7.33 -2.44 3.78
CA ALA A 47 -7.93 -1.54 4.76
C ALA A 47 -9.33 -1.99 5.20
N ARG A 48 -10.19 -2.38 4.26
CA ARG A 48 -11.54 -2.88 4.56
C ARG A 48 -11.52 -4.18 5.38
N VAL A 49 -10.70 -5.15 4.96
CA VAL A 49 -10.54 -6.42 5.67
C VAL A 49 -9.98 -6.19 7.06
N SER A 50 -8.99 -5.31 7.24
CA SER A 50 -8.46 -4.95 8.55
C SER A 50 -9.52 -4.29 9.43
N GLN A 51 -10.37 -3.41 8.88
CA GLN A 51 -11.47 -2.78 9.61
C GLN A 51 -12.48 -3.82 10.12
N THR A 52 -12.92 -4.74 9.25
CA THR A 52 -13.83 -5.82 9.62
C THR A 52 -13.21 -6.75 10.66
N LYS A 53 -11.91 -7.07 10.53
CA LYS A 53 -11.17 -7.83 11.55
C LYS A 53 -11.18 -7.13 12.91
N ILE A 54 -10.95 -5.82 12.95
CA ILE A 54 -11.01 -5.03 14.20
C ILE A 54 -12.42 -5.06 14.80
N GLN A 55 -13.47 -4.94 13.99
CA GLN A 55 -14.86 -4.99 14.46
C GLN A 55 -15.19 -6.35 15.07
N LEU A 56 -14.87 -7.44 14.35
CA LEU A 56 -15.07 -8.81 14.83
C LEU A 56 -14.29 -9.08 16.11
N THR A 57 -13.01 -8.74 16.16
CA THR A 57 -12.17 -8.86 17.36
C THR A 57 -12.74 -8.05 18.53
N THR A 58 -13.22 -6.83 18.29
CA THR A 58 -13.84 -6.01 19.35
C THR A 58 -15.11 -6.65 19.88
N HIS A 59 -15.93 -7.22 19.00
CA HIS A 59 -17.13 -7.94 19.40
C HIS A 59 -16.80 -9.17 20.24
N LEU A 60 -15.78 -9.94 19.84
CA LEU A 60 -15.29 -11.10 20.57
C LEU A 60 -14.79 -10.73 21.97
N ILE A 61 -13.96 -9.68 22.06
CA ILE A 61 -13.46 -9.14 23.34
C ILE A 61 -14.64 -8.75 24.26
N ASN A 62 -15.66 -8.08 23.73
CA ASN A 62 -16.83 -7.68 24.53
C ASN A 62 -17.61 -8.89 25.04
N LYS A 63 -17.78 -9.93 24.20
CA LYS A 63 -18.44 -11.18 24.60
C LYS A 63 -17.64 -11.92 25.68
N LEU A 64 -16.31 -11.95 25.57
CA LEU A 64 -15.45 -12.53 26.59
C LEU A 64 -15.51 -11.74 27.90
N LYS A 65 -15.49 -10.40 27.82
CA LYS A 65 -15.65 -9.52 28.99
C LYS A 65 -16.94 -9.76 29.76
N GLN A 66 -18.06 -9.99 29.06
CA GLN A 66 -19.34 -10.32 29.70
C GLN A 66 -19.31 -11.66 30.45
N ARG A 67 -18.44 -12.59 30.05
CA ARG A 67 -18.27 -13.91 30.69
C ARG A 67 -17.13 -13.94 31.71
N MET A 68 -16.50 -12.81 32.02
CA MET A 68 -15.33 -12.77 32.90
C MET A 68 -15.61 -13.22 34.34
N ALA A 69 -16.86 -13.18 34.80
CA ALA A 69 -17.24 -13.72 36.11
C ALA A 69 -17.03 -15.25 36.21
N SER A 70 -17.03 -15.96 35.08
CA SER A 70 -16.77 -17.41 34.96
C SER A 70 -15.59 -17.69 34.02
N CYS A 71 -14.61 -16.76 33.95
CA CYS A 71 -13.53 -16.79 32.96
C CYS A 71 -12.63 -18.02 33.14
N SER A 72 -12.47 -18.82 32.08
CA SER A 72 -11.41 -19.84 32.06
C SER A 72 -10.05 -19.21 31.75
N TYR A 73 -8.96 -19.89 32.11
CA TYR A 73 -7.62 -19.44 31.74
C TYR A 73 -7.42 -19.32 30.22
N GLU A 74 -8.05 -20.20 29.44
CA GLU A 74 -8.05 -20.11 27.97
C GLU A 74 -8.71 -18.83 27.45
N ASP A 75 -9.84 -18.42 28.04
CA ASP A 75 -10.52 -17.18 27.66
C ASP A 75 -9.62 -15.96 27.91
N LEU A 76 -8.85 -15.96 29.00
CA LEU A 76 -7.89 -14.89 29.30
C LEU A 76 -6.75 -14.85 28.27
N GLN A 77 -6.19 -16.01 27.90
CA GLN A 77 -5.17 -16.08 26.84
C GLN A 77 -5.71 -15.65 25.47
N CYS A 78 -6.95 -16.02 25.16
CA CYS A 78 -7.63 -15.59 23.94
C CYS A 78 -7.79 -14.06 23.91
N LEU A 79 -8.24 -13.47 25.02
CA LEU A 79 -8.40 -12.03 25.15
C LEU A 79 -7.10 -11.27 24.94
N VAL A 80 -6.00 -11.73 25.54
CA VAL A 80 -4.67 -11.12 25.38
C VAL A 80 -4.22 -11.16 23.92
N ARG A 81 -4.31 -12.33 23.26
CA ARG A 81 -3.93 -12.49 21.85
C ARG A 81 -4.74 -11.58 20.93
N GLU A 82 -6.05 -11.55 21.11
CA GLU A 82 -6.95 -10.70 20.33
C GLU A 82 -6.68 -9.21 20.54
N GLN A 83 -6.34 -8.82 21.77
CA GLN A 83 -6.05 -7.42 22.08
C GLN A 83 -4.71 -6.97 21.50
N GLU A 84 -3.69 -7.84 21.50
CA GLU A 84 -2.43 -7.58 20.79
C GLU A 84 -2.63 -7.50 19.28
N PHE A 85 -3.41 -8.42 18.71
CA PHE A 85 -3.74 -8.44 17.29
C PHE A 85 -4.43 -7.14 16.86
N LYS A 86 -5.42 -6.67 17.64
CA LYS A 86 -6.10 -5.39 17.42
C LYS A 86 -5.13 -4.21 17.40
N ARG A 87 -4.28 -4.08 18.43
CA ARG A 87 -3.28 -2.99 18.51
C ARG A 87 -2.34 -3.01 17.31
N ASN A 88 -1.91 -4.20 16.87
CA ASN A 88 -1.02 -4.35 15.74
C ASN A 88 -1.68 -3.97 14.41
N LEU A 89 -2.95 -4.31 14.22
CA LEU A 89 -3.72 -3.87 13.04
C LEU A 89 -3.92 -2.36 13.03
N GLU A 90 -4.29 -1.77 14.16
CA GLU A 90 -4.45 -0.32 14.30
C GLU A 90 -3.14 0.42 13.98
N LYS A 91 -2.00 -0.06 14.48
CA LYS A 91 -0.68 0.49 14.15
C LYS A 91 -0.40 0.45 12.65
N LYS A 92 -0.67 -0.69 11.98
CA LYS A 92 -0.46 -0.85 10.53
C LYS A 92 -1.35 0.10 9.72
N LEU A 93 -2.63 0.24 10.11
CA LEU A 93 -3.56 1.16 9.46
C LEU A 93 -3.16 2.63 9.66
N ASN A 94 -2.77 3.01 10.88
CA ASN A 94 -2.32 4.36 11.19
C ASN A 94 -1.04 4.72 10.43
N HIS A 95 -0.08 3.81 10.38
CA HIS A 95 1.13 4.00 9.58
C HIS A 95 0.79 4.17 8.10
N ARG A 96 -0.10 3.32 7.55
CA ARG A 96 -0.53 3.42 6.16
C ARG A 96 -1.26 4.74 5.87
N HIS A 97 -2.13 5.18 6.77
CA HIS A 97 -2.83 6.46 6.65
C HIS A 97 -1.85 7.64 6.62
N LYS A 98 -0.83 7.64 7.50
CA LYS A 98 0.24 8.65 7.50
C LYS A 98 1.01 8.67 6.18
N GLN A 99 1.39 7.50 5.63
CA GLN A 99 2.06 7.42 4.33
C GLN A 99 1.20 8.02 3.21
N LEU A 100 -0.09 7.69 3.15
CA LEU A 100 -0.99 8.21 2.13
C LEU A 100 -1.17 9.72 2.24
N LYS A 101 -1.28 10.25 3.46
CA LYS A 101 -1.35 11.69 3.71
C LYS A 101 -0.07 12.42 3.27
N ALA A 102 1.09 11.84 3.54
CA ALA A 102 2.37 12.41 3.10
C ALA A 102 2.48 12.46 1.57
N ILE A 103 2.08 11.38 0.88
CA ILE A 103 2.06 11.33 -0.59
C ILE A 103 1.09 12.37 -1.17
N ALA A 104 -0.10 12.53 -0.57
CA ALA A 104 -1.07 13.53 -1.00
C ALA A 104 -0.50 14.95 -0.88
N LYS A 105 0.11 15.27 0.26
CA LYS A 105 0.74 16.58 0.49
C LYS A 105 1.90 16.86 -0.46
N GLN A 106 2.71 15.85 -0.79
CA GLN A 106 3.79 16.00 -1.78
C GLN A 106 3.26 16.28 -3.18
N LYS A 107 2.16 15.64 -3.58
CA LYS A 107 1.53 15.90 -4.88
C LYS A 107 0.95 17.32 -4.98
N GLU A 108 0.30 17.77 -3.92
CA GLU A 108 -0.25 19.13 -3.83
C GLU A 108 0.87 20.17 -3.96
N LYS A 109 1.93 20.04 -3.15
CA LYS A 109 3.09 20.94 -3.22
C LYS A 109 3.73 20.96 -4.62
N ARG A 110 3.90 19.79 -5.25
CA ARG A 110 4.45 19.70 -6.60
C ARG A 110 3.59 20.44 -7.63
N SER A 111 2.26 20.31 -7.53
CA SER A 111 1.34 21.02 -8.42
C SER A 111 1.32 22.53 -8.19
N GLU A 112 1.57 22.99 -6.96
CA GLU A 112 1.73 24.41 -6.65
C GLU A 112 3.05 24.93 -7.21
N ASP A 113 4.16 24.20 -7.01
CA ASP A 113 5.47 24.55 -7.56
C ASP A 113 5.42 24.66 -9.10
N GLU A 114 4.79 23.69 -9.78
CA GLU A 114 4.56 23.70 -11.24
C GLU A 114 3.77 24.96 -11.69
N ARG A 115 2.69 25.34 -10.98
CA ARG A 115 1.93 26.57 -11.29
C ARG A 115 2.75 27.85 -11.08
N THR A 116 3.60 27.88 -10.07
CA THR A 116 4.45 29.05 -9.80
C THR A 116 5.56 29.21 -10.83
N GLU A 117 6.09 28.12 -11.38
CA GLU A 117 7.03 28.17 -12.50
C GLU A 117 6.35 28.65 -13.78
N GLU A 118 5.17 28.12 -14.12
CA GLU A 118 4.40 28.58 -15.29
C GLU A 118 4.08 30.09 -15.20
N ALA A 119 3.69 30.58 -14.02
CA ALA A 119 3.44 32.01 -13.82
C ALA A 119 4.71 32.88 -13.98
N ARG A 120 5.88 32.38 -13.55
CA ARG A 120 7.17 33.07 -13.73
C ARG A 120 7.61 33.09 -15.18
N GLU A 121 7.41 32.01 -15.92
CA GLU A 121 7.71 31.95 -17.35
C GLU A 121 6.79 32.85 -18.16
N GLN A 122 5.50 32.91 -17.83
CA GLN A 122 4.54 33.83 -18.45
C GLN A 122 4.92 35.30 -18.23
N MET A 123 5.32 35.67 -17.01
CA MET A 123 5.80 37.03 -16.70
C MET A 123 7.03 37.41 -17.53
N LYS A 124 8.03 36.53 -17.62
CA LYS A 124 9.22 36.75 -18.45
C LYS A 124 8.86 36.88 -19.94
N ALA A 125 7.94 36.06 -20.43
CA ALA A 125 7.50 36.10 -21.82
C ALA A 125 6.72 37.39 -22.16
N SER A 126 5.97 37.95 -21.22
CA SER A 126 5.33 39.27 -21.40
C SER A 126 6.32 40.42 -21.39
N GLU A 127 7.37 40.35 -20.57
CA GLU A 127 8.40 41.39 -20.47
C GLU A 127 9.26 41.47 -21.74
N VAL A 128 9.58 40.32 -22.35
CA VAL A 128 10.30 40.24 -23.63
C VAL A 128 9.47 40.78 -24.82
N LYS A 129 8.13 40.79 -24.73
CA LYS A 129 7.27 41.31 -25.80
C LYS A 129 7.11 42.84 -25.79
N LEU A 130 7.55 43.51 -24.73
CA LEU A 130 7.43 44.97 -24.54
C LEU A 130 8.70 45.74 -24.93
N ASN A 131 9.80 45.03 -25.19
CA ASN A 131 11.08 45.58 -25.67
C ASN A 131 11.33 45.20 -27.13
#